data_AF-F7TB30-F1
#
_entry.id   AF-F7TB30-F1
#
_cell.length_a   1.000
_cell.length_b   1.000
_cell.length_c   1.000
_cell.angle_alpha   90.00
_cell.angle_beta   90.00
_cell.angle_gamma   90.00
#
_symmetry.space_group_name_H-M   'P 1'
#
loop_
_entity.id
_entity.type
_entity.pdbx_description
1 polymer ?
#
loop_
_entity_poly.entity_id
_entity_poly.type
_entity_poly.pdbx_seq_one_letter_code
_entity_poly.pdbx_strand_id
1 'polypeptide(L)'
;MPFQAHTKKMFAEYAEIHDDIRLKSVLGFESLFRQYTPSATAPGYEFVEITSPESLDHVHRGKGLYMIASDFVPALDRRDACSLKIEGLPVIYRGQADLVRERVKSHLDNTRYVRLKREKEQSPWTRCIKLDKSRGNGGIDFDAAPFKAFRWVVLVLPLPNSTSAFRNCAEWGFDAVFGKPLASNERASGPSPLALDEARIRFAPG
;
A
#
# COMPACT_ATOMS: atom_id res chain seq x y z
N MET A 1 23.37 37.60 -12.03
CA MET A 1 23.52 36.49 -11.06
C MET A 1 24.38 35.41 -11.69
N PRO A 2 25.35 34.81 -11.00
CA PRO A 2 26.13 33.71 -11.55
C PRO A 2 25.19 32.53 -11.86
N PHE A 3 25.46 31.81 -12.95
CA PHE A 3 24.63 30.71 -13.47
C PHE A 3 24.22 29.70 -12.37
N GLN A 4 25.14 29.37 -11.46
CA GLN A 4 24.88 28.48 -10.31
C GLN A 4 23.83 29.01 -9.32
N ALA A 5 23.79 30.33 -9.08
CA ALA A 5 22.78 30.92 -8.20
C ALA A 5 21.38 30.87 -8.85
N HIS A 6 21.32 31.01 -10.18
CA HIS A 6 20.07 30.91 -10.93
C HIS A 6 19.52 29.47 -10.92
N THR A 7 20.36 28.46 -11.22
CA THR A 7 19.93 27.06 -11.20
C THR A 7 19.54 26.60 -9.80
N LYS A 8 20.27 27.01 -8.75
CA LYS A 8 19.91 26.71 -7.36
C LYS A 8 18.54 27.28 -6.98
N LYS A 9 18.26 28.52 -7.38
CA LYS A 9 16.95 29.16 -7.14
C LYS A 9 15.84 28.39 -7.85
N MET A 10 16.03 28.06 -9.13
CA MET A 10 15.06 27.24 -9.88
C MET A 10 14.78 25.91 -9.18
N PHE A 11 15.80 25.17 -8.74
CA PHE A 11 15.61 23.90 -8.03
C PHE A 11 14.83 24.07 -6.72
N ALA A 12 15.06 25.15 -5.98
CA ALA A 12 14.30 25.44 -4.76
C ALA A 12 12.82 25.70 -5.08
N GLU A 13 12.52 26.54 -6.07
CA GLU A 13 11.15 26.84 -6.50
C GLU A 13 10.41 25.59 -6.99
N TYR A 14 11.07 24.74 -7.79
CA TYR A 14 10.48 23.48 -8.24
C TYR A 14 10.31 22.46 -7.11
N ALA A 15 11.20 22.45 -6.11
CA ALA A 15 11.07 21.58 -4.95
C ALA A 15 9.82 21.94 -4.14
N GLU A 16 9.56 23.23 -3.92
CA GLU A 16 8.34 23.70 -3.24
C GLU A 16 7.07 23.30 -4.01
N ILE A 17 7.06 23.51 -5.34
CA ILE A 17 5.93 23.11 -6.19
C ILE A 17 5.70 21.58 -6.13
N HIS A 18 6.77 20.80 -6.18
CA HIS A 18 6.68 19.34 -6.12
C HIS A 18 6.14 18.87 -4.76
N ASP A 19 6.55 19.51 -3.66
CA ASP A 19 6.04 19.22 -2.33
C ASP A 19 4.56 19.61 -2.19
N ASP A 20 4.13 20.74 -2.76
CA ASP A 20 2.72 21.13 -2.81
C ASP A 20 1.88 20.11 -3.60
N ILE A 21 2.35 19.65 -4.75
CA ILE A 21 1.68 18.62 -5.55
C ILE A 21 1.55 17.33 -4.74
N ARG A 22 2.61 16.92 -4.04
CA ARG A 22 2.60 15.75 -3.17
C ARG A 22 1.57 15.90 -2.05
N LEU A 23 1.59 17.01 -1.32
CA LEU A 23 0.65 17.26 -0.22
C LEU A 23 -0.79 17.30 -0.71
N LYS A 24 -1.08 18.01 -1.80
CA LYS A 24 -2.41 18.02 -2.44
C LYS A 24 -2.85 16.63 -2.87
N SER A 25 -1.94 15.82 -3.40
CA SER A 25 -2.25 14.44 -3.79
C SER A 25 -2.62 13.59 -2.58
N VAL A 26 -1.89 13.70 -1.47
CA VAL A 26 -2.21 13.00 -0.21
C VAL A 26 -3.59 13.42 0.30
N LEU A 27 -3.87 14.72 0.39
CA LEU A 27 -5.18 15.22 0.82
C LEU A 27 -6.32 14.82 -0.13
N GLY A 28 -6.04 14.75 -1.44
CA GLY A 28 -6.97 14.23 -2.43
C GLY A 28 -7.33 12.76 -2.18
N PHE A 29 -6.35 11.92 -1.85
CA PHE A 29 -6.58 10.55 -1.45
C PHE A 29 -7.29 10.42 -0.09
N GLU A 30 -6.98 11.28 0.88
CA GLU A 30 -7.74 11.32 2.15
C GLU A 30 -9.23 11.57 1.89
N SER A 31 -9.55 12.56 1.05
CA SER A 31 -10.91 12.87 0.64
C SER A 31 -11.57 11.68 -0.06
N LEU A 32 -10.86 11.08 -1.03
CA LEU A 32 -11.32 9.87 -1.74
C LEU A 32 -11.67 8.75 -0.76
N PHE A 33 -10.81 8.43 0.20
CA PHE A 33 -11.03 7.34 1.16
C PHE A 33 -12.15 7.64 2.16
N ARG A 34 -12.36 8.90 2.52
CA ARG A 34 -13.49 9.30 3.38
C ARG A 34 -14.81 9.23 2.63
N GLN A 35 -14.83 9.66 1.37
CA GLN A 35 -16.04 9.66 0.55
C GLN A 35 -16.41 8.26 0.05
N TYR A 36 -15.40 7.46 -0.31
CA TYR A 36 -15.53 6.11 -0.85
C TYR A 36 -14.69 5.15 0.01
N THR A 37 -15.16 4.93 1.24
CA THR A 37 -14.47 4.05 2.19
C THR A 37 -14.24 2.67 1.55
N PRO A 38 -12.98 2.17 1.55
CA PRO A 38 -12.66 0.89 0.92
C PRO A 38 -13.50 -0.25 1.50
N SER A 39 -14.21 -0.95 0.63
CA SER A 39 -15.03 -2.13 0.96
C SER A 39 -15.25 -2.98 -0.30
N ALA A 40 -15.77 -4.21 -0.14
CA ALA A 40 -15.98 -5.11 -1.27
C ALA A 40 -16.97 -4.57 -2.31
N THR A 41 -17.88 -3.69 -1.89
CA THR A 41 -18.93 -3.11 -2.74
C THR A 41 -18.67 -1.65 -3.10
N ALA A 42 -17.57 -1.05 -2.62
CA ALA A 42 -17.27 0.34 -2.93
C ALA A 42 -16.91 0.51 -4.42
N PRO A 43 -17.45 1.55 -5.09
CA PRO A 43 -17.11 1.80 -6.49
C PRO A 43 -15.63 2.10 -6.65
N GLY A 44 -15.04 1.60 -7.75
CA GLY A 44 -13.62 1.82 -8.07
C GLY A 44 -12.65 0.89 -7.35
N TYR A 45 -13.14 -0.05 -6.52
CA TYR A 45 -12.31 -1.10 -5.93
C TYR A 45 -12.59 -2.46 -6.57
N GLU A 46 -11.55 -3.29 -6.62
CA GLU A 46 -11.63 -4.70 -7.01
C GLU A 46 -11.39 -5.58 -5.78
N PHE A 47 -12.36 -6.42 -5.45
CA PHE A 47 -12.32 -7.33 -4.29
C PHE A 47 -12.12 -8.78 -4.72
N VAL A 48 -11.26 -9.50 -4.00
CA VAL A 48 -11.02 -10.93 -4.20
C VAL A 48 -10.84 -11.61 -2.84
N GLU A 49 -11.64 -12.65 -2.57
CA GLU A 49 -11.38 -13.58 -1.47
C GLU A 49 -10.41 -14.67 -1.95
N ILE A 50 -9.37 -14.93 -1.16
CA ILE A 50 -8.29 -15.87 -1.50
C ILE A 50 -8.60 -17.21 -0.84
N THR A 51 -9.27 -18.08 -1.58
CA THR A 51 -9.66 -19.43 -1.14
C THR A 51 -8.82 -20.53 -1.80
N SER A 52 -8.18 -20.22 -2.92
CA SER A 52 -7.32 -21.15 -3.66
C SER A 52 -6.21 -20.41 -4.41
N PRO A 53 -5.17 -21.13 -4.91
CA PRO A 53 -4.12 -20.54 -5.74
C PRO A 53 -4.66 -19.72 -6.92
N GLU A 54 -5.75 -20.20 -7.53
CA GLU A 54 -6.42 -19.60 -8.69
C GLU A 54 -7.11 -18.29 -8.32
N SER A 55 -7.57 -18.11 -7.06
CA SER A 55 -8.11 -16.83 -6.57
C SER A 55 -7.12 -15.68 -6.83
N LEU A 56 -5.82 -15.92 -6.70
CA LEU A 56 -4.78 -14.91 -6.93
C LEU A 56 -4.70 -14.45 -8.39
N ASP A 57 -5.23 -15.22 -9.35
CA ASP A 57 -5.31 -14.82 -10.76
C ASP A 57 -6.48 -13.88 -11.05
N HIS A 58 -7.40 -13.70 -10.11
CA HIS A 58 -8.46 -12.71 -10.17
C HIS A 58 -8.05 -11.35 -9.59
N VAL A 59 -6.93 -11.27 -8.87
CA VAL A 59 -6.38 -9.99 -8.37
C VAL A 59 -5.98 -9.08 -9.54
N HIS A 60 -6.29 -7.79 -9.43
CA HIS A 60 -5.97 -6.76 -10.42
C HIS A 60 -4.55 -6.89 -10.98
N ARG A 61 -4.44 -7.05 -12.31
CA ARG A 61 -3.16 -7.08 -13.02
C ARG A 61 -2.83 -5.68 -13.52
N GLY A 62 -2.15 -4.91 -12.69
CA GLY A 62 -1.71 -3.57 -13.06
C GLY A 62 -1.21 -2.74 -11.89
N LYS A 63 -1.12 -1.44 -12.13
CA LYS A 63 -0.68 -0.44 -11.16
C LYS A 63 -1.80 -0.14 -10.18
N GLY A 64 -1.50 -0.10 -8.89
CA GLY A 64 -2.51 0.20 -7.89
C GLY A 64 -2.01 0.22 -6.46
N LEU A 65 -2.92 0.60 -5.58
CA LEU A 65 -2.83 0.39 -4.12
C LEU A 65 -3.62 -0.88 -3.80
N TYR A 66 -3.07 -1.76 -2.97
CA TYR A 66 -3.75 -2.96 -2.51
C TYR A 66 -3.71 -3.05 -0.98
N MET A 67 -4.75 -3.66 -0.44
CA MET A 67 -4.96 -3.95 0.98
C MET A 67 -5.14 -5.45 1.13
N ILE A 68 -4.51 -6.02 2.15
CA ILE A 68 -4.69 -7.41 2.56
C ILE A 68 -5.35 -7.38 3.93
N ALA A 69 -6.51 -8.01 4.06
CA ALA A 69 -7.21 -8.18 5.32
C ALA A 69 -7.36 -9.67 5.65
N SER A 70 -7.29 -9.97 6.95
CA SER A 70 -7.35 -11.34 7.46
C SER A 70 -7.75 -11.33 8.93
N ASP A 71 -8.40 -12.40 9.39
CA ASP A 71 -8.62 -12.67 10.82
C ASP A 71 -7.37 -13.23 11.52
N PHE A 72 -6.27 -13.40 10.79
CA PHE A 72 -4.96 -13.66 11.36
C PHE A 72 -4.45 -12.47 12.19
N VAL A 73 -3.96 -12.74 13.41
CA VAL A 73 -3.38 -11.73 14.31
C VAL A 73 -1.85 -11.81 14.26
N PRO A 74 -1.14 -10.81 13.69
CA PRO A 74 0.32 -10.81 13.66
C PRO A 74 0.94 -10.70 15.05
N ALA A 75 2.01 -11.46 15.30
CA ALA A 75 2.76 -11.45 16.56
C ALA A 75 3.79 -10.30 16.57
N LEU A 76 3.31 -9.05 16.54
CA LEU A 76 4.12 -7.82 16.47
C LEU A 76 3.84 -6.87 17.65
N ASP A 77 4.84 -6.10 18.07
CA ASP A 77 4.77 -5.27 19.29
C ASP A 77 4.00 -3.94 19.13
N ARG A 78 3.69 -3.51 17.90
CA ARG A 78 3.14 -2.18 17.64
C ARG A 78 1.61 -2.18 17.70
N ARG A 79 1.04 -1.12 18.30
CA ARG A 79 -0.41 -0.92 18.48
C ARG A 79 -0.95 0.36 17.83
N ASP A 80 -0.35 0.83 16.75
CA ASP A 80 -1.05 1.76 15.86
C ASP A 80 -1.94 0.89 14.97
N ALA A 81 -3.17 0.65 15.41
CA ALA A 81 -4.09 -0.24 14.73
C ALA A 81 -4.75 0.50 13.57
N CYS A 82 -4.51 0.03 12.35
CA CYS A 82 -5.36 0.38 11.23
C CYS A 82 -6.82 0.12 11.61
N SER A 83 -7.66 1.15 11.52
CA SER A 83 -9.08 1.08 11.90
C SER A 83 -9.95 0.45 10.82
N LEU A 84 -9.44 0.35 9.59
CA LEU A 84 -10.17 -0.18 8.46
C LEU A 84 -10.39 -1.70 8.58
N LYS A 85 -11.62 -2.12 8.30
CA LYS A 85 -12.01 -3.51 8.13
C LYS A 85 -12.63 -3.71 6.75
N ILE A 86 -12.34 -4.84 6.12
CA ILE A 86 -12.92 -5.26 4.83
C ILE A 86 -13.64 -6.58 5.08
N GLU A 87 -14.94 -6.65 4.82
CA GLU A 87 -15.76 -7.82 5.15
C GLU A 87 -15.63 -8.26 6.63
N GLY A 88 -15.52 -7.27 7.54
CA GLY A 88 -15.32 -7.51 8.97
C GLY A 88 -13.90 -7.91 9.38
N LEU A 89 -13.02 -8.20 8.42
CA LEU A 89 -11.63 -8.60 8.65
C LEU A 89 -10.73 -7.35 8.81
N PRO A 90 -9.83 -7.29 9.81
CA PRO A 90 -8.90 -6.18 9.95
C PRO A 90 -7.91 -6.13 8.79
N VAL A 91 -7.65 -4.93 8.27
CA VAL A 91 -6.57 -4.71 7.30
C VAL A 91 -5.23 -4.82 8.02
N ILE A 92 -4.46 -5.85 7.67
CA ILE A 92 -3.17 -6.13 8.30
C ILE A 92 -2.00 -5.59 7.48
N TYR A 93 -2.20 -5.36 6.18
CA TYR A 93 -1.17 -4.84 5.28
C TYR A 93 -1.80 -3.98 4.19
N ARG A 94 -1.09 -2.92 3.81
CA ARG A 94 -1.30 -2.19 2.56
C ARG A 94 0.02 -2.06 1.82
N GLY A 95 -0.05 -1.96 0.49
CA GLY A 95 1.09 -1.66 -0.35
C GLY A 95 0.69 -1.04 -1.69
N GLN A 96 1.63 -0.40 -2.39
CA GLN A 96 1.48 -0.11 -3.82
C GLN A 96 2.45 -0.93 -4.69
N ALA A 97 2.09 -1.13 -5.96
CA ALA A 97 2.96 -1.77 -6.94
C ALA A 97 2.61 -1.38 -8.38
N ASP A 98 3.56 -1.59 -9.29
CA ASP A 98 3.28 -1.56 -10.74
C ASP A 98 2.57 -2.81 -11.25
N LEU A 99 2.75 -3.92 -10.53
CA LEU A 99 2.15 -5.23 -10.81
C LEU A 99 1.53 -5.77 -9.52
N VAL A 100 0.36 -5.25 -9.16
CA VAL A 100 -0.35 -5.58 -7.91
C VAL A 100 -0.54 -7.09 -7.74
N ARG A 101 -1.08 -7.78 -8.76
CA ARG A 101 -1.24 -9.25 -8.71
C ARG A 101 0.04 -9.97 -8.32
N GLU A 102 1.13 -9.72 -9.02
CA GLU A 102 2.40 -10.38 -8.68
C GLU A 102 2.79 -10.05 -7.24
N ARG A 103 2.57 -8.81 -6.81
CA ARG A 103 3.00 -8.33 -5.49
C ARG A 103 2.23 -9.03 -4.39
N VAL A 104 0.93 -9.19 -4.57
CA VAL A 104 0.06 -9.99 -3.69
C VAL A 104 0.52 -11.45 -3.68
N LYS A 105 0.86 -12.06 -4.84
CA LYS A 105 1.44 -13.41 -4.88
C LYS A 105 2.73 -13.51 -4.06
N SER A 106 3.61 -12.51 -4.12
CA SER A 106 4.83 -12.51 -3.30
C SER A 106 4.57 -12.44 -1.79
N HIS A 107 3.40 -11.94 -1.39
CA HIS A 107 2.98 -11.87 0.01
C HIS A 107 2.25 -13.12 0.48
N LEU A 108 1.29 -13.61 -0.29
CA LEU A 108 0.35 -14.65 0.14
C LEU A 108 0.66 -16.05 -0.41
N ASP A 109 1.50 -16.15 -1.43
CA ASP A 109 1.89 -17.40 -2.08
C ASP A 109 3.40 -17.41 -2.37
N ASN A 110 4.17 -17.16 -1.30
CA ASN A 110 5.58 -16.85 -1.42
C ASN A 110 6.39 -18.01 -2.00
N THR A 111 6.15 -19.24 -1.55
CA THR A 111 6.93 -20.40 -1.99
C THR A 111 6.76 -20.65 -3.48
N ARG A 112 5.51 -20.65 -3.99
CA ARG A 112 5.26 -20.86 -5.43
C ARG A 112 5.73 -19.65 -6.25
N TYR A 113 5.55 -18.42 -5.74
CA TYR A 113 6.06 -17.21 -6.38
C TYR A 113 7.59 -17.26 -6.56
N VAL A 114 8.34 -17.55 -5.49
CA VAL A 114 9.82 -17.61 -5.53
C VAL A 114 10.29 -18.70 -6.47
N ARG A 115 9.66 -19.88 -6.42
CA ARG A 115 9.96 -20.98 -7.35
C ARG A 115 9.78 -20.55 -8.80
N LEU A 116 8.62 -19.97 -9.13
CA LEU A 116 8.29 -19.51 -10.48
C LEU A 116 9.27 -18.43 -10.98
N LYS A 117 9.69 -17.50 -10.10
CA LYS A 117 10.66 -16.45 -10.47
C LYS A 117 12.03 -17.05 -10.79
N ARG A 118 12.49 -18.02 -9.99
CA ARG A 118 13.75 -18.75 -10.25
C ARG A 118 13.70 -19.54 -11.55
N GLU A 119 12.61 -20.26 -11.82
CA GLU A 119 12.40 -21.00 -13.07
C GLU A 119 12.42 -20.08 -14.31
N LYS A 120 12.02 -18.82 -14.15
CA LYS A 120 12.04 -17.79 -15.20
C LYS A 120 13.31 -16.94 -15.22
N GLU A 121 14.33 -17.29 -14.43
CA GLU A 121 15.57 -16.51 -14.28
C GLU A 121 15.34 -15.05 -13.87
N GLN A 122 14.27 -14.80 -13.11
CA GLN A 122 13.90 -13.49 -12.60
C GLN A 122 14.22 -13.36 -11.11
N SER A 123 14.67 -12.18 -10.70
CA SER A 123 14.85 -11.88 -9.28
C SER A 123 13.50 -11.81 -8.57
N PRO A 124 13.24 -12.64 -7.54
CA PRO A 124 12.03 -12.53 -6.74
C PRO A 124 12.09 -11.25 -5.90
N TRP A 125 10.92 -10.69 -5.60
CA TRP A 125 10.85 -9.64 -4.60
C TRP A 125 11.21 -10.17 -3.22
N THR A 126 12.04 -9.40 -2.51
CA THR A 126 12.57 -9.76 -1.19
C THR A 126 11.82 -9.07 -0.04
N ARG A 127 11.10 -7.99 -0.33
CA ARG A 127 10.30 -7.25 0.67
C ARG A 127 8.88 -7.73 0.63
N CYS A 128 8.50 -8.62 1.53
CA CYS A 128 7.12 -9.11 1.63
C CYS A 128 6.55 -8.80 3.02
N ILE A 129 5.25 -9.09 3.19
CA ILE A 129 4.52 -8.94 4.43
C ILE A 129 5.27 -9.66 5.55
N LYS A 130 5.39 -9.03 6.72
CA LYS A 130 6.02 -9.64 7.88
C LYS A 130 4.99 -9.78 8.98
N LEU A 131 4.75 -11.02 9.38
CA LEU A 131 3.74 -11.37 10.37
C LEU A 131 4.33 -11.70 11.74
N ASP A 132 5.65 -11.80 11.83
CA ASP A 132 6.43 -12.02 13.04
C ASP A 132 7.74 -11.22 13.00
N LYS A 133 8.51 -11.31 14.09
CA LYS A 133 9.82 -10.66 14.24
C LYS A 133 10.99 -11.49 13.70
N SER A 134 10.73 -12.67 13.14
CA SER A 134 11.80 -13.57 12.71
C SER A 134 12.64 -12.92 11.60
N ARG A 135 13.94 -13.23 11.60
CA ARG A 135 14.84 -12.80 10.53
C ARG A 135 14.62 -13.71 9.33
N GLY A 136 14.13 -13.14 8.23
CA GLY A 136 13.91 -13.87 6.98
C GLY A 136 13.29 -12.99 5.89
N ASN A 137 13.19 -13.56 4.69
CA ASN A 137 12.36 -13.01 3.63
C ASN A 137 10.91 -13.19 4.08
N GLY A 138 10.16 -12.09 4.17
CA GLY A 138 8.75 -12.15 4.56
C GLY A 138 7.91 -12.90 3.51
N GLY A 139 6.59 -12.84 3.68
CA GLY A 139 5.64 -13.59 2.87
C GLY A 139 5.18 -14.85 3.59
N ILE A 140 4.04 -15.34 3.18
CA ILE A 140 3.40 -16.55 3.68
C ILE A 140 2.94 -17.41 2.50
N ASP A 141 2.52 -18.63 2.82
CA ASP A 141 1.69 -19.44 1.94
C ASP A 141 0.31 -19.56 2.61
N PHE A 142 -0.69 -18.87 2.05
CA PHE A 142 -2.04 -18.77 2.64
C PHE A 142 -2.71 -20.13 2.82
N ASP A 143 -2.34 -21.14 2.02
CA ASP A 143 -2.86 -22.51 2.02
C ASP A 143 -2.01 -23.49 2.83
N ALA A 144 -0.90 -23.03 3.42
CA ALA A 144 -0.06 -23.81 4.31
C ALA A 144 -0.40 -23.53 5.79
N ALA A 145 -0.06 -24.46 6.68
CA ALA A 145 -0.18 -24.21 8.12
C ALA A 145 0.85 -23.14 8.58
N PRO A 146 0.50 -22.24 9.52
CA PRO A 146 -0.80 -22.11 10.18
C PRO A 146 -1.83 -21.28 9.39
N PHE A 147 -1.42 -20.62 8.30
CA PHE A 147 -2.19 -19.59 7.60
C PHE A 147 -3.48 -20.08 6.92
N LYS A 148 -3.56 -21.37 6.58
CA LYS A 148 -4.74 -22.00 5.99
C LYS A 148 -5.99 -22.02 6.88
N ALA A 149 -5.82 -21.77 8.17
CA ALA A 149 -6.93 -21.69 9.13
C ALA A 149 -7.61 -20.31 9.14
N PHE A 150 -7.07 -19.33 8.41
CA PHE A 150 -7.50 -17.94 8.43
C PHE A 150 -8.12 -17.55 7.10
N ARG A 151 -9.01 -16.57 7.14
CA ARG A 151 -9.59 -15.96 5.94
C ARG A 151 -8.65 -14.90 5.40
N TRP A 152 -8.55 -14.82 4.08
CA TRP A 152 -7.67 -13.86 3.40
C TRP A 152 -8.46 -13.17 2.30
N VAL A 153 -8.50 -11.84 2.34
CA VAL A 153 -9.12 -11.03 1.28
C VAL A 153 -8.15 -9.96 0.81
N VAL A 154 -8.26 -9.63 -0.47
CA VAL A 154 -7.49 -8.60 -1.13
C VAL A 154 -8.45 -7.60 -1.73
N LEU A 155 -8.24 -6.32 -1.42
CA LEU A 155 -8.94 -5.22 -2.04
C LEU A 155 -7.93 -4.35 -2.78
N VAL A 156 -8.21 -4.00 -4.02
CA VAL A 156 -7.33 -3.17 -4.85
C VAL A 156 -8.06 -1.91 -5.24
N LEU A 157 -7.39 -0.76 -5.12
CA LEU A 157 -7.73 0.47 -5.82
C LEU A 157 -6.83 0.53 -7.08
N PRO A 158 -7.36 0.22 -8.27
CA PRO A 158 -6.63 0.37 -9.52
C PRO A 158 -6.24 1.83 -9.74
N LEU A 159 -4.97 2.07 -10.04
CA LEU A 159 -4.44 3.40 -10.34
C LEU A 159 -3.72 3.34 -11.70
N PRO A 160 -4.46 3.09 -12.80
CA PRO A 160 -3.87 3.04 -14.13
C PRO A 160 -3.17 4.37 -14.44
N ASN A 161 -2.10 4.30 -15.23
CA ASN A 161 -1.30 5.47 -15.64
C ASN A 161 -0.63 6.24 -14.49
N SER A 162 -0.68 5.74 -13.26
CA SER A 162 0.02 6.35 -12.13
C SER A 162 1.53 6.14 -12.17
N THR A 163 2.24 7.07 -11.52
CA THR A 163 3.65 6.91 -11.16
C THR A 163 3.77 6.30 -9.76
N SER A 164 4.95 5.75 -9.43
CA SER A 164 5.23 5.26 -8.07
C SER A 164 5.05 6.36 -7.02
N ALA A 165 5.46 7.60 -7.33
CA ALA A 165 5.30 8.75 -6.44
C ALA A 165 3.83 9.05 -6.13
N PHE A 166 2.94 9.00 -7.14
CA PHE A 166 1.52 9.22 -6.94
C PHE A 166 0.87 8.10 -6.10
N ARG A 167 1.27 6.84 -6.32
CA ARG A 167 0.77 5.72 -5.50
C ARG A 167 1.29 5.74 -4.07
N ASN A 168 2.49 6.25 -3.82
CA ASN A 168 2.96 6.51 -2.46
C ASN A 168 2.06 7.57 -1.78
N CYS A 169 1.54 8.55 -2.52
CA CYS A 169 0.57 9.49 -1.96
C CYS A 169 -0.76 8.80 -1.60
N ALA A 170 -1.19 7.80 -2.37
CA ALA A 170 -2.34 6.97 -2.02
C ALA A 170 -2.13 6.17 -0.73
N GLU A 171 -0.92 5.63 -0.54
CA GLU A 171 -0.52 5.02 0.72
C GLU A 171 -0.60 6.03 1.88
N TRP A 172 0.01 7.21 1.75
CA TRP A 172 0.00 8.17 2.86
C TRP A 172 -1.40 8.75 3.15
N GLY A 173 -2.23 8.94 2.13
CA GLY A 173 -3.63 9.32 2.32
C GLY A 173 -4.43 8.24 3.03
N PHE A 174 -4.14 6.96 2.76
CA PHE A 174 -4.73 5.84 3.49
C PHE A 174 -4.34 5.89 4.97
N ASP A 175 -3.05 6.09 5.26
CA ASP A 175 -2.55 6.13 6.64
C ASP A 175 -3.15 7.29 7.43
N ALA A 176 -3.35 8.45 6.81
CA ALA A 176 -3.94 9.62 7.45
C ALA A 176 -5.43 9.44 7.79
N VAL A 177 -6.15 8.54 7.10
CA VAL A 177 -7.56 8.26 7.38
C VAL A 177 -7.73 7.07 8.33
N PHE A 178 -6.99 5.99 8.10
CA PHE A 178 -7.23 4.71 8.78
C PHE A 178 -6.11 4.31 9.74
N GLY A 179 -4.95 4.95 9.70
CA GLY A 179 -3.74 4.49 10.37
C GLY A 179 -3.02 3.38 9.59
N LYS A 180 -1.74 3.21 9.87
CA LYS A 180 -0.86 2.27 9.18
C LYS A 180 -1.13 0.82 9.62
N PRO A 181 -1.35 -0.13 8.71
CA PRO A 181 -1.54 -1.53 9.07
C PRO A 181 -0.31 -2.15 9.74
N LEU A 182 -0.55 -3.08 10.66
CA LEU A 182 0.48 -3.64 11.56
C LEU A 182 1.64 -4.31 10.82
N ALA A 183 1.36 -5.03 9.74
CA ALA A 183 2.36 -5.76 8.97
C ALA A 183 3.01 -4.92 7.85
N SER A 184 2.59 -3.66 7.66
CA SER A 184 3.20 -2.72 6.70
C SER A 184 4.52 -2.17 7.28
N ASN A 185 5.65 -2.49 6.65
CA ASN A 185 6.99 -2.25 7.19
C ASN A 185 7.89 -1.40 6.26
N GLU A 186 7.28 -0.69 5.31
CA GLU A 186 7.99 0.17 4.38
C GLU A 186 8.76 1.28 5.11
N ARG A 187 9.98 1.55 4.63
CA ARG A 187 10.89 2.56 5.17
C ARG A 187 10.55 3.98 4.72
N ALA A 188 9.77 4.13 3.64
CA ALA A 188 9.40 5.44 3.13
C ALA A 188 8.42 6.09 4.10
N SER A 189 8.82 7.22 4.69
CA SER A 189 7.95 8.06 5.51
C SER A 189 7.17 9.01 4.62
N GLY A 190 5.86 9.09 4.84
CA GLY A 190 5.04 10.14 4.26
C GLY A 190 5.27 11.50 4.90
N PRO A 191 4.52 12.53 4.49
CA PRO A 191 4.48 13.81 5.18
C PRO A 191 4.17 13.61 6.68
N SER A 192 4.72 14.49 7.52
CA SER A 192 4.41 14.47 8.96
C SER A 192 2.94 14.88 9.19
N PRO A 193 2.33 14.48 10.31
CA PRO A 193 0.98 14.96 10.66
C PRO A 193 0.87 16.48 10.65
N LEU A 194 1.86 17.18 11.21
CA LEU A 194 1.92 18.65 11.21
C LEU A 194 1.90 19.23 9.78
N ALA A 195 2.69 18.65 8.87
CA ALA A 195 2.71 19.12 7.47
C ALA A 195 1.37 18.90 6.76
N LEU A 196 0.65 17.82 7.09
CA LEU A 196 -0.69 17.59 6.56
C LEU A 196 -1.70 18.58 7.15
N ASP A 197 -1.62 18.88 8.45
CA ASP A 197 -2.50 19.87 9.09
C ASP A 197 -2.31 21.28 8.49
N GLU A 198 -1.06 21.70 8.32
CA GLU A 198 -0.74 22.96 7.63
C GLU A 198 -1.26 22.97 6.19
N ALA A 199 -1.10 21.86 5.46
CA ALA A 199 -1.60 21.73 4.10
C ALA A 199 -3.13 21.81 4.01
N ARG A 200 -3.86 21.22 4.96
CA ARG A 200 -5.34 21.29 5.02
C ARG A 200 -5.83 22.73 5.17
N ILE A 201 -5.15 23.53 5.99
CA ILE A 201 -5.46 24.97 6.14
C ILE A 201 -5.10 25.71 4.86
N ARG A 202 -3.87 25.51 4.35
CA ARG A 202 -3.33 26.22 3.19
C ARG A 202 -4.12 25.97 1.91
N PHE A 203 -4.67 24.76 1.74
CA PHE A 203 -5.40 24.36 0.54
C PHE A 203 -6.92 24.27 0.74
N ALA A 204 -7.45 24.76 1.86
CA ALA A 204 -8.89 24.83 2.07
C ALA A 204 -9.53 25.70 0.97
N PRO A 205 -10.70 25.29 0.41
CA PRO A 205 -11.44 26.17 -0.49
C PRO A 205 -11.87 27.42 0.30
N GLY A 206 -11.45 28.59 -0.21
CA GLY A 206 -11.85 29.90 0.32
C GLY A 206 -13.26 30.29 -0.05
#